data_AF-A0AAU7W5V1-F1
#
_entry.id   AF-A0AAU7W5V1-F1
#
_cell.length_a   1.000
_cell.length_b   1.000
_cell.length_c   1.000
_cell.angle_alpha   90.00
_cell.angle_beta   90.00
_cell.angle_gamma   90.00
#
_symmetry.space_group_name_H-M   'P 1'
#
loop_
_entity.id
_entity.type
_entity.pdbx_description
1 polymer ?
#
loop_
_entity_poly.entity_id
_entity_poly.type
_entity_poly.pdbx_seq_one_letter_code
_entity_poly.pdbx_strand_id
1 'polypeptide(L)'
;MLWNNQPDHDAIYRAAIAAYRRDGSLQSVEYHVSDANLGGFARFFLARHARRTGSSSPVFIMLDDDEDVTPSFADDMLASAGPRIYAGLWAWRYLGSHWDRVPAAVGEEADYVGTGGSVCDMQLVDDDRFFTTLPLRFAFLEDQWLSSWARRHGWSLRKVETPVEFVLHESNQFPALADLKDEFRIYLDRLPAVSTRRGKRLGP
;
A
#
# COMPACT_ATOMS: atom_id res chain seq x y z
N MET A 1 11.31 -6.12 -3.41
CA MET A 1 10.65 -7.44 -3.33
C MET A 1 9.51 -7.43 -4.33
N LEU A 2 9.28 -8.53 -5.02
CA LEU A 2 8.31 -8.63 -6.11
C LEU A 2 7.37 -9.82 -5.84
N TRP A 3 6.08 -9.65 -6.11
CA TRP A 3 5.07 -10.70 -5.98
C TRP A 3 4.36 -10.91 -7.30
N ASN A 4 4.32 -12.16 -7.76
CA ASN A 4 3.61 -12.55 -8.96
C ASN A 4 2.35 -13.35 -8.61
N ASN A 5 1.19 -12.79 -8.94
CA ASN A 5 -0.12 -13.43 -8.82
C ASN A 5 -0.48 -14.34 -10.02
N GLN A 6 0.39 -14.45 -11.03
CA GLN A 6 0.19 -15.22 -12.26
C GLN A 6 1.33 -16.24 -12.46
N PRO A 7 1.23 -17.45 -11.89
CA PRO A 7 2.28 -18.48 -11.97
C PRO A 7 2.79 -18.77 -13.37
N ASP A 8 1.92 -18.69 -14.38
CA ASP A 8 2.27 -18.92 -15.80
C ASP A 8 3.32 -17.93 -16.33
N HIS A 9 3.48 -16.78 -15.68
CA HIS A 9 4.48 -15.77 -16.05
C HIS A 9 5.82 -15.93 -15.29
N ASP A 10 5.96 -16.93 -14.41
CA ASP A 10 7.18 -17.13 -13.57
C ASP A 10 8.47 -17.11 -14.39
N ALA A 11 8.51 -17.89 -15.48
CA ALA A 11 9.70 -18.01 -16.31
C ALA A 11 10.13 -16.66 -16.93
N ILE A 12 9.16 -15.85 -17.35
CA ILE A 12 9.42 -14.54 -17.97
C ILE A 12 10.01 -13.58 -16.93
N TYR A 13 9.41 -13.49 -15.75
CA TYR A 13 9.91 -12.61 -14.69
C TYR A 13 11.28 -13.05 -14.17
N ARG A 14 11.53 -14.34 -13.99
CA ARG A 14 12.86 -14.85 -13.61
C ARG A 14 13.92 -14.51 -14.65
N ALA A 15 13.60 -14.67 -15.93
CA ALA A 15 14.51 -14.30 -17.02
C ALA A 15 14.81 -12.79 -17.01
N ALA A 16 13.80 -11.94 -16.81
CA ALA A 16 13.96 -10.50 -16.71
C ALA A 16 14.85 -10.09 -15.52
N ILE A 17 14.62 -10.68 -14.33
CA ILE A 17 15.42 -10.43 -13.13
C ILE A 17 16.87 -10.88 -13.35
N ALA A 18 17.09 -12.04 -13.96
CA ALA A 18 18.43 -12.57 -14.23
C ALA A 18 19.20 -11.73 -15.27
N ALA A 19 18.50 -11.14 -16.24
CA ALA A 19 19.08 -10.27 -17.26
C ALA A 19 19.34 -8.84 -16.76
N TYR A 20 18.64 -8.41 -15.70
CA TYR A 20 18.77 -7.06 -15.16
C TYR A 20 20.19 -6.80 -14.63
N ARG A 21 20.80 -5.71 -15.11
CA ARG A 21 22.07 -5.23 -14.60
C ARG A 21 21.79 -4.25 -13.48
N ARG A 22 22.20 -4.62 -12.26
CA ARG A 22 22.12 -3.76 -11.09
C ARG A 22 22.71 -2.38 -11.38
N ASP A 23 21.94 -1.35 -11.07
CA ASP A 23 22.37 0.04 -11.02
C ASP A 23 21.97 0.67 -9.67
N GLY A 24 22.66 1.75 -9.29
CA GLY A 24 22.39 2.50 -8.07
C GLY A 24 22.48 1.68 -6.77
N SER A 25 21.52 1.89 -5.88
CA SER A 25 21.53 1.39 -4.49
C SER A 25 20.89 0.00 -4.29
N LEU A 26 20.41 -0.65 -5.35
CA LEU A 26 19.68 -1.93 -5.27
C LEU A 26 20.53 -3.05 -4.68
N GLN A 27 20.28 -3.48 -3.44
CA GLN A 27 21.10 -4.53 -2.80
C GLN A 27 20.73 -5.94 -3.26
N SER A 28 19.44 -6.25 -3.37
CA SER A 28 18.93 -7.56 -3.75
C SER A 28 17.52 -7.46 -4.34
N VAL A 29 17.14 -8.48 -5.11
CA VAL A 29 15.78 -8.69 -5.57
C VAL A 29 15.30 -10.00 -4.99
N GLU A 30 14.23 -9.93 -4.21
CA GLU A 30 13.49 -11.10 -3.75
C GLU A 30 12.20 -11.21 -4.56
N TYR A 31 11.93 -12.39 -5.11
CA TYR A 31 10.83 -12.64 -6.02
C TYR A 31 10.03 -13.86 -5.56
N HIS A 32 8.72 -13.67 -5.43
CA HIS A 32 7.77 -14.67 -4.98
C HIS A 32 6.72 -14.94 -6.03
N VAL A 33 6.40 -16.22 -6.22
CA VAL A 33 5.26 -16.67 -7.02
C VAL A 33 4.23 -17.27 -6.08
N SER A 34 2.96 -16.95 -6.33
CA SER A 34 1.86 -17.47 -5.56
C SER A 34 0.90 -18.24 -6.43
N ASP A 35 0.54 -19.45 -6.01
CA ASP A 35 -0.50 -20.27 -6.63
C ASP A 35 -1.92 -19.69 -6.43
N ALA A 36 -2.04 -18.66 -5.58
CA ALA A 36 -3.27 -17.91 -5.35
C ALA A 36 -3.09 -16.44 -5.72
N ASN A 37 -4.08 -15.87 -6.40
CA ASN A 37 -4.13 -14.43 -6.67
C ASN A 37 -4.61 -13.69 -5.41
N LEU A 38 -3.68 -13.02 -4.73
CA LEU A 38 -3.95 -12.19 -3.55
C LEU A 38 -4.20 -10.72 -3.91
N GLY A 39 -4.30 -10.40 -5.20
CA GLY A 39 -4.43 -9.03 -5.68
C GLY A 39 -3.28 -8.15 -5.17
N GLY A 40 -3.61 -6.87 -4.93
CA GLY A 40 -2.67 -5.94 -4.32
C GLY A 40 -2.36 -6.25 -2.86
N PHE A 41 -3.17 -7.03 -2.14
CA PHE A 41 -2.97 -7.33 -0.72
C PHE A 41 -1.64 -8.07 -0.44
N ALA A 42 -1.10 -8.77 -1.45
CA ALA A 42 0.21 -9.43 -1.41
C ALA A 42 1.35 -8.53 -0.92
N ARG A 43 1.34 -7.23 -1.27
CA ARG A 43 2.41 -6.29 -0.90
C ARG A 43 2.55 -6.12 0.61
N PHE A 44 1.48 -6.33 1.38
CA PHE A 44 1.53 -6.28 2.83
C PHE A 44 2.13 -7.54 3.44
N PHE A 45 1.94 -8.71 2.81
CA PHE A 45 2.64 -9.93 3.22
C PHE A 45 4.14 -9.80 2.98
N LEU A 46 4.56 -9.19 1.86
CA LEU A 46 5.97 -8.89 1.60
C LEU A 46 6.55 -7.93 2.64
N ALA A 47 5.88 -6.81 2.92
CA ALA A 47 6.32 -5.87 3.95
C ALA A 47 6.44 -6.55 5.33
N ARG A 48 5.45 -7.36 5.70
CA ARG A 48 5.48 -8.13 6.94
C ARG A 48 6.59 -9.18 6.98
N HIS A 49 6.84 -9.84 5.85
CA HIS A 49 7.94 -10.79 5.71
C HIS A 49 9.27 -10.09 5.97
N ALA A 50 9.54 -8.98 5.26
CA ALA A 50 10.76 -8.18 5.44
C ALA A 50 10.93 -7.74 6.90
N ARG A 51 9.85 -7.30 7.55
CA ARG A 51 9.86 -6.92 8.96
C ARG A 51 10.26 -8.09 9.87
N ARG A 52 9.67 -9.27 9.64
CA ARG A 52 9.91 -10.48 10.45
C ARG A 52 11.27 -11.12 10.18
N THR A 53 11.84 -10.95 8.99
CA THR A 53 13.17 -11.45 8.63
C THR A 53 14.30 -10.47 8.97
N GLY A 54 13.98 -9.37 9.65
CA GLY A 54 14.97 -8.51 10.29
C GLY A 54 15.28 -7.20 9.56
N SER A 55 14.45 -6.77 8.60
CA SER A 55 14.58 -5.43 8.03
C SER A 55 14.49 -4.37 9.13
N SER A 56 15.55 -3.56 9.22
CA SER A 56 15.62 -2.41 10.14
C SER A 56 14.98 -1.15 9.56
N SER A 57 14.48 -1.20 8.32
CA SER A 57 13.83 -0.05 7.70
C SER A 57 12.58 0.33 8.51
N PRO A 58 12.41 1.61 8.89
CA PRO A 58 11.20 2.08 9.55
C PRO A 58 10.02 2.19 8.59
N VAL A 59 10.24 2.04 7.27
CA VAL A 59 9.24 2.27 6.23
C VAL A 59 9.33 1.23 5.11
N PHE A 60 8.26 1.09 4.34
CA PHE A 60 8.26 0.36 3.07
C PHE A 60 7.57 1.19 1.98
N ILE A 61 8.04 1.04 0.74
CA ILE A 61 7.49 1.69 -0.45
C ILE A 61 6.80 0.64 -1.30
N MET A 62 5.64 0.99 -1.86
CA MET A 62 4.82 0.18 -2.74
C MET A 62 4.74 0.87 -4.10
N LEU A 63 4.79 0.09 -5.17
CA LEU A 63 4.76 0.54 -6.55
C LEU A 63 3.97 -0.50 -7.36
N ASP A 64 3.11 -0.05 -8.26
CA ASP A 64 2.39 -0.93 -9.17
C ASP A 64 3.25 -1.21 -10.42
N ASP A 65 2.95 -2.27 -11.17
CA ASP A 65 3.78 -2.77 -12.29
C ASP A 65 3.52 -2.08 -13.64
N ASP A 66 2.64 -1.07 -13.64
CA ASP A 66 2.27 -0.23 -14.79
C ASP A 66 2.68 1.25 -14.63
N GLU A 67 3.54 1.55 -13.64
CA GLU A 67 4.06 2.88 -13.31
C GLU A 67 5.54 3.01 -13.73
N ASP A 68 5.83 3.93 -14.66
CA ASP A 68 7.19 4.40 -14.93
C ASP A 68 7.53 5.53 -13.94
N VAL A 69 8.63 5.36 -13.22
CA VAL A 69 9.06 6.28 -12.15
C VAL A 69 10.40 6.93 -12.45
N THR A 70 10.60 8.14 -11.91
CA THR A 70 11.88 8.84 -12.02
C THR A 70 12.94 8.26 -11.10
N PRO A 71 14.24 8.53 -11.34
CA PRO A 71 15.30 8.17 -10.40
C PRO A 71 15.14 8.79 -9.00
N SER A 72 14.40 9.90 -8.85
CA SER A 72 14.14 10.55 -7.56
C SER A 72 13.03 9.89 -6.75
N PHE A 73 12.24 8.99 -7.35
CA PHE A 73 11.01 8.45 -6.75
C PHE A 73 11.20 7.92 -5.33
N ALA A 74 12.24 7.13 -5.10
CA ALA A 74 12.51 6.59 -3.76
C ALA A 74 12.86 7.70 -2.75
N ASP A 75 13.62 8.71 -3.16
CA ASP A 75 13.97 9.85 -2.31
C ASP A 75 12.75 10.72 -1.99
N ASP A 76 11.88 10.97 -2.98
CA ASP A 76 10.64 11.73 -2.83
C ASP A 76 9.66 11.04 -1.86
N MET A 77 9.57 9.71 -1.96
CA MET A 77 8.82 8.89 -1.02
C MET A 77 9.42 8.94 0.38
N LEU A 78 10.73 8.74 0.52
CA LEU A 78 11.40 8.77 1.82
C LEU A 78 11.30 10.14 2.51
N ALA A 79 11.36 11.23 1.75
CA ALA A 79 11.17 12.59 2.26
C ALA A 79 9.76 12.82 2.83
N SER A 80 8.77 12.09 2.32
CA SER A 80 7.37 12.16 2.76
C SER A 80 7.03 11.12 3.85
N ALA A 81 7.97 10.25 4.19
CA ALA A 81 7.75 9.17 5.14
C ALA A 81 8.02 9.60 6.59
N GLY A 82 7.51 8.81 7.54
CA GLY A 82 7.80 9.02 8.96
C GLY A 82 6.95 8.15 9.88
N PRO A 83 7.20 8.20 11.20
CA PRO A 83 6.39 7.46 12.17
C PRO A 83 4.94 7.88 12.07
N ARG A 84 4.03 6.91 12.02
CA ARG A 84 2.58 7.13 11.89
C ARG A 84 2.18 7.94 10.64
N ILE A 85 2.92 7.78 9.54
CA ILE A 85 2.58 8.37 8.25
C ILE A 85 2.31 7.26 7.21
N TYR A 86 1.26 7.46 6.42
CA TYR A 86 1.02 6.78 5.16
C TYR A 86 0.87 7.86 4.08
N ALA A 87 1.77 7.91 3.10
CA ALA A 87 1.74 8.93 2.06
C ALA A 87 1.81 8.29 0.67
N GLY A 88 1.20 8.90 -0.33
CA GLY A 88 1.30 8.38 -1.71
C GLY A 88 0.82 9.36 -2.77
N LEU A 89 1.03 8.98 -4.04
CA LEU A 89 0.56 9.76 -5.19
C LEU A 89 -0.95 9.84 -5.20
N TRP A 90 -1.64 8.74 -5.02
CA TRP A 90 -3.09 8.69 -5.23
C TRP A 90 -3.84 9.09 -3.95
N ALA A 91 -3.68 10.33 -3.51
CA ALA A 91 -4.26 10.83 -2.26
C ALA A 91 -5.50 11.72 -2.48
N TRP A 92 -6.57 11.43 -1.76
CA TRP A 92 -7.88 12.05 -1.94
C TRP A 92 -8.58 12.33 -0.62
N ARG A 93 -9.42 13.37 -0.61
CA ARG A 93 -10.38 13.68 0.45
C ARG A 93 -11.78 13.32 -0.01
N TYR A 94 -12.52 12.62 0.82
CA TYR A 94 -13.89 12.22 0.49
C TYR A 94 -14.86 13.37 0.76
N LEU A 95 -15.81 13.55 -0.15
CA LEU A 95 -16.93 14.47 0.03
C LEU A 95 -18.20 13.71 0.43
N GLY A 96 -18.39 12.48 -0.07
CA GLY A 96 -19.54 11.66 0.27
C GLY A 96 -19.37 10.15 0.03
N SER A 97 -18.77 9.75 -1.10
CA SER A 97 -18.57 8.34 -1.47
C SER A 97 -17.13 8.08 -1.92
N HIS A 98 -16.78 6.85 -2.31
CA HIS A 98 -15.46 6.60 -2.89
C HIS A 98 -15.22 7.42 -4.16
N TRP A 99 -16.28 7.62 -4.94
CA TRP A 99 -16.27 8.32 -6.22
C TRP A 99 -16.50 9.82 -6.08
N ASP A 100 -17.21 10.26 -5.04
CA ASP A 100 -17.38 11.67 -4.70
C ASP A 100 -16.24 12.16 -3.79
N ARG A 101 -15.14 12.56 -4.44
CA ARG A 101 -13.88 12.93 -3.79
C ARG A 101 -13.12 14.01 -4.55
N VAL A 102 -12.23 14.69 -3.85
CA VAL A 102 -11.31 15.70 -4.41
C VAL A 102 -9.86 15.33 -4.11
N PRO A 103 -8.92 15.65 -5.01
CA PRO A 103 -7.51 15.37 -4.76
C PRO A 103 -7.03 16.17 -3.55
N ALA A 104 -6.22 15.54 -2.69
CA ALA A 104 -5.54 16.25 -1.61
C ALA A 104 -4.38 17.07 -2.19
N ALA A 105 -4.14 18.28 -1.69
CA ALA A 105 -2.95 19.03 -2.03
C ALA A 105 -1.71 18.41 -1.36
N VAL A 106 -0.53 18.67 -1.92
CA VAL A 106 0.75 18.16 -1.39
C VAL A 106 0.92 18.59 0.07
N GLY A 107 1.21 17.63 0.94
CA GLY A 107 1.33 17.85 2.39
C GLY A 107 0.02 17.99 3.16
N GLU A 108 -1.13 18.10 2.50
CA GLU A 108 -2.43 18.08 3.17
C GLU A 108 -2.82 16.67 3.62
N GLU A 109 -3.71 16.63 4.63
CA GLU A 109 -4.30 15.38 5.09
C GLU A 109 -5.29 14.83 4.06
N ALA A 110 -5.20 13.52 3.81
CA ALA A 110 -6.09 12.78 2.92
C ALA A 110 -6.97 11.80 3.71
N ASP A 111 -8.12 11.46 3.15
CA ASP A 111 -8.98 10.41 3.69
C ASP A 111 -8.63 9.02 3.15
N TYR A 112 -8.03 9.00 1.96
CA TYR A 112 -7.65 7.82 1.20
C TYR A 112 -6.36 8.08 0.45
N VAL A 113 -5.50 7.07 0.44
CA VAL A 113 -4.29 7.00 -0.36
C VAL A 113 -4.30 5.65 -1.09
N GLY A 114 -4.05 5.66 -2.39
CA GLY A 114 -3.85 4.44 -3.17
C GLY A 114 -2.51 3.78 -2.81
N THR A 115 -2.44 2.47 -2.94
CA THR A 115 -1.24 1.70 -2.61
C THR A 115 -0.15 1.78 -3.68
N GLY A 116 -0.53 1.89 -4.97
CA GLY A 116 0.39 2.20 -6.06
C GLY A 116 1.11 3.53 -5.82
N GLY A 117 2.41 3.54 -6.05
CA GLY A 117 3.35 4.58 -5.65
C GLY A 117 3.06 5.25 -4.29
N SER A 118 3.33 4.52 -3.21
CA SER A 118 3.12 5.03 -1.85
C SER A 118 4.15 4.53 -0.86
N VAL A 119 4.25 5.20 0.30
CA VAL A 119 5.18 4.91 1.38
C VAL A 119 4.44 4.80 2.72
N CYS A 120 4.78 3.78 3.49
CA CYS A 120 4.12 3.47 4.75
C CYS A 120 5.14 3.27 5.88
N ASP A 121 4.80 3.75 7.08
CA ASP A 121 5.43 3.30 8.31
C ASP A 121 5.31 1.78 8.46
N MET A 122 6.44 1.11 8.68
CA MET A 122 6.54 -0.34 8.84
C MET A 122 5.68 -0.89 10.00
N GLN A 123 5.38 -0.07 11.01
CA GLN A 123 4.49 -0.48 12.12
C GLN A 123 3.07 -0.84 11.66
N LEU A 124 2.64 -0.43 10.47
CA LEU A 124 1.32 -0.77 9.93
C LEU A 124 1.10 -2.29 9.81
N VAL A 125 2.16 -3.04 9.49
CA VAL A 125 2.09 -4.48 9.24
C VAL A 125 2.48 -5.34 10.45
N ASP A 126 2.71 -4.72 11.62
CA ASP A 126 3.04 -5.45 12.85
C ASP A 126 1.81 -6.17 13.43
N ASP A 127 0.62 -5.57 13.32
CA ASP A 127 -0.62 -6.05 13.93
C ASP A 127 -1.29 -7.16 13.11
N ASP A 128 -1.49 -8.35 13.70
CA ASP A 128 -2.19 -9.48 13.07
C ASP A 128 -3.60 -9.12 12.60
N ARG A 129 -4.28 -8.24 13.33
CA ARG A 129 -5.65 -7.85 13.02
C ARG A 129 -5.74 -7.15 11.67
N PHE A 130 -4.67 -6.49 11.20
CA PHE A 130 -4.64 -5.92 9.85
C PHE A 130 -4.88 -6.98 8.77
N PHE A 131 -4.36 -8.20 8.98
CA PHE A 131 -4.44 -9.32 8.03
C PHE A 131 -5.68 -10.19 8.26
N THR A 132 -6.17 -10.29 9.50
CA THR A 132 -7.22 -11.24 9.85
C THR A 132 -8.62 -10.64 9.94
N THR A 133 -8.77 -9.32 9.88
CA THR A 133 -10.08 -8.65 10.04
C THR A 133 -10.64 -8.03 8.75
N LEU A 134 -9.90 -8.08 7.64
CA LEU A 134 -10.42 -7.73 6.32
C LEU A 134 -11.38 -8.84 5.84
N PRO A 135 -12.66 -8.55 5.57
CA PRO A 135 -13.56 -9.54 4.98
C PRO A 135 -13.05 -9.94 3.59
N LEU A 136 -13.01 -11.24 3.31
CA LEU A 136 -12.47 -11.80 2.08
C LEU A 136 -13.10 -11.21 0.80
N ARG A 137 -14.39 -10.85 0.85
CA ARG A 137 -15.09 -10.20 -0.28
C ARG A 137 -14.51 -8.84 -0.69
N PHE A 138 -13.69 -8.22 0.16
CA PHE A 138 -13.02 -6.93 -0.08
C PHE A 138 -11.50 -7.09 -0.22
N ALA A 139 -10.98 -8.30 -0.41
CA ALA A 139 -9.54 -8.57 -0.46
C ALA A 139 -8.80 -7.83 -1.59
N PHE A 140 -9.49 -7.45 -2.66
CA PHE A 140 -8.98 -6.69 -3.81
C PHE A 140 -9.19 -5.16 -3.69
N LEU A 141 -9.63 -4.69 -2.51
CA LEU A 141 -9.78 -3.27 -2.18
C LEU A 141 -8.81 -2.88 -1.06
N GLU A 142 -7.59 -3.37 -1.17
CA GLU A 142 -6.57 -3.29 -0.13
C GLU A 142 -6.15 -1.84 0.18
N ASP A 143 -6.31 -0.94 -0.77
CA ASP A 143 -6.07 0.50 -0.66
C ASP A 143 -7.06 1.19 0.29
N GLN A 144 -8.36 0.90 0.14
CA GLN A 144 -9.40 1.38 1.04
C GLN A 144 -9.24 0.77 2.42
N TRP A 145 -8.88 -0.52 2.50
CA TRP A 145 -8.60 -1.19 3.75
C TRP A 145 -7.44 -0.53 4.50
N LEU A 146 -6.30 -0.37 3.83
CA LEU A 146 -5.11 0.26 4.42
C LEU A 146 -5.39 1.69 4.87
N SER A 147 -6.05 2.48 4.02
CA SER A 147 -6.38 3.86 4.34
C SER A 147 -7.27 3.97 5.59
N SER A 148 -8.34 3.17 5.66
CA SER A 148 -9.21 3.15 6.83
C SER A 148 -8.50 2.61 8.07
N TRP A 149 -7.73 1.53 7.92
CA TRP A 149 -6.97 0.94 9.01
C TRP A 149 -5.98 1.93 9.62
N ALA A 150 -5.17 2.56 8.78
CA ALA A 150 -4.17 3.56 9.16
C ALA A 150 -4.82 4.69 9.95
N ARG A 151 -5.86 5.32 9.41
CA ARG A 151 -6.58 6.43 10.07
C ARG A 151 -7.18 6.02 11.41
N ARG A 152 -7.86 4.86 11.46
CA ARG A 152 -8.50 4.36 12.69
C ARG A 152 -7.50 4.04 13.80
N HIS A 153 -6.23 3.80 13.46
CA HIS A 153 -5.17 3.56 14.41
C HIS A 153 -4.21 4.75 14.59
N GLY A 154 -4.60 5.93 14.08
CA GLY A 154 -3.92 7.20 14.33
C GLY A 154 -2.75 7.53 13.41
N TRP A 155 -2.66 6.89 12.23
CA TRP A 155 -1.76 7.35 11.17
C TRP A 155 -2.39 8.52 10.42
N SER A 156 -1.55 9.48 10.04
CA SER A 156 -1.93 10.54 9.10
C SER A 156 -1.71 10.07 7.67
N LEU A 157 -2.67 10.38 6.81
CA LEU A 157 -2.59 10.12 5.37
C LEU A 157 -2.22 11.40 4.62
N ARG A 158 -1.29 11.35 3.66
CA ARG A 158 -0.81 12.54 2.96
C ARG A 158 -0.58 12.32 1.47
N LYS A 159 -0.71 13.41 0.69
CA LYS A 159 -0.29 13.44 -0.73
C LYS A 159 1.22 13.62 -0.83
N VAL A 160 1.84 12.79 -1.68
CA VAL A 160 3.22 12.94 -2.16
C VAL A 160 3.23 13.55 -3.55
N GLU A 161 4.21 14.40 -3.81
CA GLU A 161 4.53 14.89 -5.15
C GLU A 161 5.78 14.17 -5.65
N THR A 162 5.60 13.32 -6.67
CA THR A 162 6.69 12.73 -7.45
C THR A 162 6.19 12.52 -8.87
N PRO A 163 7.04 12.67 -9.91
CA PRO A 163 6.61 12.38 -11.27
C PRO A 163 6.47 10.87 -11.48
N VAL A 164 5.36 10.47 -12.10
CA VAL A 164 5.05 9.09 -12.52
C VAL A 164 4.30 9.15 -13.85
N GLU A 165 4.64 8.26 -14.77
CA GLU A 165 3.95 8.05 -16.04
C GLU A 165 3.28 6.67 -16.07
N PHE A 166 2.07 6.58 -16.61
CA PHE A 166 1.37 5.30 -16.75
C PHE A 166 1.70 4.64 -18.08
N VAL A 167 2.04 3.35 -18.03
CA VAL A 167 2.47 2.59 -19.20
C VAL A 167 1.35 1.69 -19.76
N LEU A 168 0.34 1.33 -18.96
CA LEU A 168 -0.74 0.40 -19.35
C LEU A 168 -2.14 0.87 -18.91
N HIS A 169 -2.81 1.69 -19.71
CA HIS A 169 -4.17 2.18 -19.39
C HIS A 169 -5.28 1.10 -19.60
N GLU A 170 -5.01 0.05 -20.38
CA GLU A 170 -6.06 -0.79 -20.99
C GLU A 170 -6.52 -1.98 -20.11
N SER A 171 -5.83 -2.27 -18.99
CA SER A 171 -6.10 -3.46 -18.12
C SER A 171 -6.79 -3.12 -16.80
N ASN A 172 -7.26 -1.89 -16.65
CA ASN A 172 -7.72 -1.35 -15.38
C ASN A 172 -9.00 -2.06 -14.88
N GLN A 173 -8.92 -2.75 -13.73
CA GLN A 173 -10.04 -3.49 -13.08
C GLN A 173 -11.19 -2.58 -12.59
N PHE A 174 -11.10 -1.28 -12.87
CA PHE A 174 -11.95 -0.20 -12.36
C PHE A 174 -13.47 -0.40 -12.57
N PRO A 175 -13.99 -0.90 -13.72
CA PRO A 175 -15.44 -0.99 -13.93
C PRO A 175 -16.11 -2.08 -13.07
N ALA A 176 -15.46 -3.21 -12.86
CA ALA A 176 -16.03 -4.36 -12.14
C ALA A 176 -16.09 -4.14 -10.62
N LEU A 177 -15.29 -3.21 -10.10
CA LEU A 177 -15.17 -2.93 -8.66
C LEU A 177 -15.88 -1.65 -8.23
N ALA A 178 -16.55 -0.95 -9.15
CA ALA A 178 -17.14 0.36 -8.90
C ALA A 178 -18.12 0.36 -7.72
N ASP A 179 -19.11 -0.52 -7.77
CA ASP A 179 -20.12 -0.65 -6.70
C ASP A 179 -19.53 -1.21 -5.41
N LEU A 180 -18.57 -2.13 -5.53
CA LEU A 180 -17.92 -2.76 -4.37
C LEU A 180 -17.09 -1.75 -3.56
N LYS A 181 -16.52 -0.73 -4.21
CA LYS A 181 -15.76 0.34 -3.54
C LYS A 181 -16.63 1.22 -2.65
N ASP A 182 -17.85 1.53 -3.08
CA ASP A 182 -18.81 2.27 -2.26
C ASP A 182 -19.39 1.39 -1.15
N GLU A 183 -19.72 0.12 -1.44
CA GLU A 183 -20.15 -0.82 -0.40
C GLU A 183 -19.08 -0.97 0.68
N PHE A 184 -17.81 -1.12 0.28
CA PHE A 184 -16.72 -1.27 1.22
C PHE A 184 -16.50 0.00 2.03
N ARG A 185 -16.63 1.18 1.42
CA ARG A 185 -16.58 2.45 2.15
C ARG A 185 -17.63 2.51 3.26
N ILE A 186 -18.88 2.18 2.93
CA ILE A 186 -19.98 2.14 3.91
C ILE A 186 -19.68 1.13 5.02
N TYR A 187 -19.14 -0.04 4.68
CA TYR A 187 -18.71 -1.03 5.66
C TYR A 187 -17.64 -0.46 6.60
N LEU A 188 -16.61 0.19 6.07
CA LEU A 188 -15.51 0.77 6.83
C LEU A 188 -15.97 1.89 7.78
N ASP A 189 -16.90 2.74 7.34
CA ASP A 189 -17.47 3.83 8.15
C ASP A 189 -18.31 3.32 9.33
N ARG A 190 -18.82 2.09 9.23
CA ARG A 190 -19.59 1.43 10.31
C ARG A 190 -18.71 0.67 11.30
N LEU A 191 -17.40 0.52 11.03
CA LEU A 191 -16.51 -0.14 11.97
C LEU A 191 -16.33 0.71 13.22
N PRO A 192 -16.31 0.09 14.42
CA PRO A 192 -16.14 0.84 15.66
C PRO A 192 -14.79 1.56 15.70
N ALA A 193 -14.75 2.73 16.31
CA ALA A 193 -13.48 3.40 16.60
C ALA A 193 -12.59 2.48 17.46
N VAL A 194 -11.30 2.45 17.15
CA VAL A 194 -10.36 1.63 17.91
C VAL A 194 -10.12 2.30 19.25
N SER A 195 -10.50 1.63 20.35
CA SER A 195 -10.21 2.13 21.70
C SER A 195 -8.70 2.10 21.92
N THR A 196 -8.07 3.28 21.96
CA THR A 196 -6.67 3.44 22.33
C THR A 196 -6.53 3.31 23.84
N ARG A 197 -6.70 2.10 24.39
CA ARG A 197 -6.20 1.81 25.74
C ARG A 197 -4.66 1.87 25.69
N ARG A 198 -4.09 3.05 25.93
CA ARG A 198 -2.69 3.20 26.33
C ARG A 198 -2.48 2.28 27.53
N GLY A 199 -1.78 1.17 27.34
CA GLY A 199 -1.33 0.35 28.44
C GLY A 199 -0.52 1.23 29.39
N LYS A 200 -1.04 1.44 30.61
CA LYS A 200 -0.21 1.91 31.72
C LYS A 200 0.94 0.91 31.84
N ARG A 201 2.17 1.33 31.52
CA ARG A 201 3.36 0.63 31.98
C ARG A 201 3.27 0.63 33.51
N LEU A 202 3.02 -0.55 34.09
CA LEU A 202 3.41 -0.82 35.46
C LEU A 202 4.94 -0.93 35.42
N GLY A 203 5.62 0.10 35.93
CA GLY A 203 7.06 0.04 36.13
C GLY A 203 7.39 -0.88 37.31
N PRO A 204 8.57 -1.51 37.33
CA PRO A 204 9.28 -1.74 38.57
C PRO A 204 9.79 -0.41 39.15
#